data_AF-A0A3G9JEK5-F1
#
_entry.id   AF-A0A3G9JEK5-F1
#
_cell.length_a   1.000
_cell.length_b   1.000
_cell.length_c   1.000
_cell.angle_alpha   90.00
_cell.angle_beta   90.00
_cell.angle_gamma   90.00
#
_symmetry.space_group_name_H-M   'P 1'
#
loop_
_entity.id
_entity.type
_entity.pdbx_description
1 polymer ?
#
loop_
_entity_poly.entity_id
_entity_poly.type
_entity_poly.pdbx_seq_one_letter_code
_entity_poly.pdbx_strand_id
1 'polypeptide(L)'
;MTDNWGFYERRSESDQLRVLVNIGYKGAAPLAEYSELFSVTINLYPVRTHNHSKRDFIKQLEQFESSLEQWLKKDAGAIYVGRINAATRLEFYYYVSSGRLNEELIRQWMDKHWAYRVQHYLKPDPEWSFYLFMLPDQLEELFVHNAQMIYALIHKGDDIKQPRHVYHWLLFQEDNQRREVESTLQTLGYRIEKEKEGSPENGYPYPLVISRFDDVKLDTVNERVRELYRLIIGKGGRYDGWGSVMKLSSGNRMRQQVRRFFDSIESSLRKKFSSRNRS
;
A
#
# COMPACT_ATOMS: atom_id res chain seq x y z
N MET A 1 -8.32 -16.13 -3.52
CA MET A 1 -7.25 -15.82 -4.48
C MET A 1 -5.96 -15.67 -3.70
N THR A 2 -4.88 -16.36 -4.08
CA THR A 2 -3.60 -16.34 -3.38
C THR A 2 -2.72 -15.15 -3.73
N ASP A 3 -3.11 -14.33 -4.71
CA ASP A 3 -2.39 -13.15 -5.16
C ASP A 3 -3.10 -11.88 -4.65
N ASN A 4 -2.80 -11.48 -3.42
CA ASN A 4 -3.35 -10.27 -2.81
C ASN A 4 -2.27 -9.60 -1.97
N TRP A 5 -1.81 -8.42 -2.41
CA TRP A 5 -0.65 -7.76 -1.81
C TRP A 5 -1.05 -6.55 -0.97
N GLY A 6 -0.57 -6.54 0.27
CA GLY A 6 -0.62 -5.40 1.17
C GLY A 6 0.72 -4.66 1.18
N PHE A 7 0.67 -3.33 1.04
CA PHE A 7 1.83 -2.45 1.23
C PHE A 7 1.56 -1.46 2.35
N TYR A 8 2.44 -1.42 3.35
CA TYR A 8 2.31 -0.49 4.47
C TYR A 8 3.66 -0.09 5.07
N GLU A 9 3.64 0.98 5.86
CA GLU A 9 4.81 1.42 6.63
C GLU A 9 4.64 1.09 8.12
N ARG A 10 5.62 0.38 8.69
CA ARG A 10 5.73 0.10 10.12
C ARG A 10 6.85 0.96 10.70
N ARG A 11 6.58 1.66 11.81
CA ARG A 11 7.57 2.51 12.50
C ARG A 11 7.83 1.95 13.90
N SER A 12 9.08 1.64 14.20
CA SER A 12 9.58 1.44 15.56
C SER A 12 10.37 2.67 16.01
N GLU A 13 10.89 2.68 17.24
CA GLU A 13 11.71 3.77 17.76
C GLU A 13 12.99 3.99 16.94
N SER A 14 13.54 2.94 16.33
CA SER A 14 14.82 2.97 15.62
C SER A 14 14.73 2.76 14.11
N ASP A 15 13.64 2.16 13.60
CA ASP A 15 13.52 1.74 12.21
C ASP A 15 12.18 2.16 11.58
N GLN A 16 12.24 2.63 10.33
CA GLN A 16 11.08 2.74 9.43
C GLN A 16 11.17 1.62 8.40
N LEU A 17 10.20 0.72 8.45
CA LEU A 17 10.10 -0.44 7.58
C LEU A 17 8.97 -0.22 6.58
N ARG A 18 9.22 -0.49 5.30
CA ARG A 18 8.20 -0.61 4.28
C ARG A 18 8.00 -2.08 3.98
N VAL A 19 6.83 -2.59 4.32
CA VAL A 19 6.48 -4.00 4.19
C VAL A 19 5.60 -4.17 2.96
N LEU A 20 5.98 -5.10 2.10
CA LEU A 20 5.12 -5.63 1.05
C LEU A 20 4.89 -7.10 1.39
N VAL A 21 3.65 -7.48 1.69
CA VAL A 21 3.29 -8.83 2.14
C VAL A 21 2.11 -9.35 1.34
N ASN A 22 2.14 -10.64 1.00
CA ASN A 22 1.00 -11.30 0.37
C ASN A 22 -0.04 -11.68 1.44
N ILE A 23 -1.04 -10.83 1.62
CA ILE A 23 -2.15 -11.05 2.57
C ILE A 23 -3.12 -12.15 2.12
N GLY A 24 -2.98 -12.67 0.89
CA GLY A 24 -3.82 -13.73 0.34
C GLY A 24 -3.76 -15.04 1.12
N TYR A 25 -2.68 -15.28 1.87
CA TYR A 25 -2.54 -16.47 2.71
C TYR A 25 -3.09 -16.30 4.14
N LYS A 26 -3.57 -15.11 4.54
CA LYS A 26 -4.02 -14.84 5.93
C LYS A 26 -5.06 -15.85 6.45
N GLY A 27 -5.94 -16.36 5.59
CA GLY A 27 -6.96 -17.34 5.95
C GLY A 27 -6.59 -18.81 5.69
N ALA A 28 -5.44 -19.08 5.08
CA ALA A 28 -5.01 -20.43 4.69
C ALA A 28 -3.66 -20.85 5.32
N ALA A 29 -2.88 -19.89 5.82
CA ALA A 29 -1.65 -20.16 6.56
C ALA A 29 -1.98 -20.72 7.96
N PRO A 30 -1.13 -21.63 8.49
CA PRO A 30 0.04 -22.21 7.86
C PRO A 30 -0.31 -23.27 6.80
N LEU A 31 0.55 -23.42 5.80
CA LEU A 31 0.46 -24.53 4.84
C LEU A 31 1.43 -25.63 5.30
N ALA A 32 0.91 -26.80 5.70
CA ALA A 32 1.68 -27.87 6.33
C ALA A 32 2.88 -28.36 5.50
N GLU A 33 2.78 -28.32 4.17
CA GLU A 33 3.86 -28.70 3.25
C GLU A 33 5.04 -27.70 3.23
N TYR A 34 4.85 -26.49 3.76
CA TYR A 34 5.80 -25.38 3.69
C TYR A 34 6.23 -24.95 5.10
N SER A 35 7.10 -25.74 5.72
CA SER A 35 7.43 -25.61 7.15
C SER A 35 8.73 -24.87 7.44
N GLU A 36 9.47 -24.42 6.43
CA GLU A 36 10.71 -23.68 6.59
C GLU A 36 10.58 -22.25 6.06
N LEU A 37 11.01 -21.29 6.87
CA LEU A 37 11.20 -19.90 6.46
C LEU A 37 12.60 -19.74 5.86
N PHE A 38 12.64 -19.29 4.61
CA PHE A 38 13.84 -18.84 3.95
C PHE A 38 13.82 -17.32 3.80
N SER A 39 14.91 -16.66 4.19
CA SER A 39 15.09 -15.21 4.01
C SER A 39 16.41 -14.87 3.38
N VAL A 40 16.41 -13.79 2.59
CA VAL A 40 17.58 -13.24 1.90
C VAL A 40 17.66 -11.75 2.18
N THR A 41 18.79 -11.31 2.75
CA THR A 41 19.03 -9.93 3.17
C THR A 41 20.21 -9.34 2.40
N ILE A 42 19.93 -8.25 1.68
CA ILE A 42 20.90 -7.47 0.92
C ILE A 42 21.24 -6.20 1.71
N ASN A 43 22.53 -5.95 1.93
CA ASN A 43 23.00 -4.64 2.38
C ASN A 43 23.00 -3.65 1.21
N LEU A 44 22.24 -2.56 1.33
CA LEU A 44 22.05 -1.58 0.26
C LEU A 44 23.23 -0.62 0.10
N TYR A 45 24.12 -0.49 1.10
CA TYR A 45 25.27 0.41 1.04
C TYR A 45 26.24 0.08 -0.11
N PRO A 46 26.81 -1.14 -0.22
CA PRO A 46 27.73 -1.46 -1.31
C PRO A 46 27.02 -1.41 -2.68
N VAL A 47 25.77 -1.83 -2.77
CA VAL A 47 25.00 -1.75 -4.02
C VAL A 47 24.86 -0.29 -4.46
N ARG A 48 24.55 0.61 -3.52
CA ARG A 48 24.39 2.05 -3.81
C ARG A 48 25.70 2.71 -4.22
N THR A 49 26.83 2.41 -3.56
CA THR A 49 28.12 3.05 -3.87
C THR A 49 28.66 2.67 -5.24
N HIS A 50 28.29 1.50 -5.76
CA HIS A 50 28.73 1.00 -7.06
C HIS A 50 27.79 1.39 -8.22
N ASN A 51 26.66 2.05 -7.93
CA ASN A 51 25.74 2.53 -8.96
C ASN A 51 25.84 4.05 -9.13
N HIS A 52 26.06 4.50 -10.37
CA HIS A 52 26.19 5.92 -10.70
C HIS A 52 24.84 6.67 -10.69
N SER A 53 23.72 5.95 -10.83
CA SER A 53 22.40 6.55 -10.82
C SER A 53 21.41 5.76 -9.95
N LYS A 54 20.39 6.46 -9.43
CA LYS A 54 19.28 5.82 -8.71
C LYS A 54 18.54 4.80 -9.59
N ARG A 55 18.48 5.03 -10.89
CA ARG A 55 17.80 4.13 -11.84
C ARG A 55 18.55 2.80 -11.97
N ASP A 56 19.86 2.85 -12.11
CA ASP A 56 20.68 1.64 -12.23
C ASP A 56 20.69 0.85 -10.92
N PHE A 57 20.76 1.55 -9.78
CA PHE A 57 20.59 0.95 -8.46
C PHE A 57 19.27 0.18 -8.32
N ILE A 58 18.14 0.78 -8.72
CA ILE A 58 16.84 0.11 -8.68
C ILE A 58 16.81 -1.08 -9.63
N LYS A 59 17.27 -0.90 -10.88
CA LYS A 59 17.28 -1.95 -11.89
C LYS A 59 18.10 -3.16 -11.46
N GLN A 60 19.25 -2.95 -10.83
CA GLN A 60 20.09 -4.05 -10.33
C GLN A 60 19.37 -4.86 -9.24
N LEU A 61 18.65 -4.20 -8.32
CA LEU A 61 17.85 -4.88 -7.30
C LEU A 61 16.67 -5.64 -7.89
N GLU A 62 15.95 -5.06 -8.85
CA GLU A 62 14.84 -5.71 -9.57
C GLU A 62 15.31 -6.96 -10.33
N GLN A 63 16.48 -6.90 -10.95
CA GLN A 63 17.09 -8.05 -11.64
C GLN A 63 17.44 -9.18 -10.67
N PHE A 64 17.97 -8.85 -9.49
CA PHE A 64 18.23 -9.83 -8.45
C PHE A 64 16.94 -10.45 -7.92
N GLU A 65 15.95 -9.63 -7.56
CA GLU A 65 14.63 -10.09 -7.08
C GLU A 65 14.00 -11.05 -8.09
N SER A 66 13.97 -10.68 -9.37
CA SER A 66 13.39 -11.53 -10.43
C SER A 66 14.15 -12.85 -10.61
N SER A 67 15.49 -12.82 -10.54
CA SER A 67 16.31 -14.04 -10.65
C SER A 67 16.13 -14.96 -9.44
N LEU A 68 16.08 -14.38 -8.23
CA LEU A 68 15.87 -15.09 -6.98
C LEU A 68 14.49 -15.77 -6.97
N GLU A 69 13.44 -15.03 -7.32
CA GLU A 69 12.09 -15.55 -7.40
C GLU A 69 11.99 -16.70 -8.42
N GLN A 70 12.57 -16.53 -9.61
CA GLN A 70 12.53 -17.56 -10.64
C GLN A 70 13.25 -18.85 -10.19
N TRP A 71 14.41 -18.72 -9.56
CA TRP A 71 15.17 -19.86 -9.05
C TRP A 71 14.39 -20.60 -7.94
N LEU A 72 13.95 -19.86 -6.92
CA LEU A 72 13.22 -20.44 -5.78
C LEU A 72 11.90 -21.09 -6.20
N LYS A 73 11.17 -20.47 -7.13
CA LYS A 73 9.93 -21.02 -7.66
C LYS A 73 10.18 -22.31 -8.45
N LYS A 74 11.22 -22.35 -9.28
CA LYS A 74 11.51 -23.50 -10.16
C LYS A 74 12.12 -24.68 -9.39
N ASP A 75 13.14 -24.41 -8.58
CA ASP A 75 13.98 -25.46 -8.02
C ASP A 75 13.48 -25.90 -6.64
N ALA A 76 12.99 -24.96 -5.83
CA ALA A 76 12.50 -25.25 -4.48
C ALA A 76 10.97 -25.35 -4.41
N GLY A 77 10.24 -24.77 -5.36
CA GLY A 77 8.78 -24.64 -5.30
C GLY A 77 8.34 -23.63 -4.24
N ALA A 78 9.21 -22.69 -3.84
CA ALA A 78 8.96 -21.83 -2.69
C ALA A 78 7.83 -20.82 -2.94
N ILE A 79 7.12 -20.47 -1.87
CA ILE A 79 6.08 -19.45 -1.84
C ILE A 79 6.71 -18.13 -1.42
N TYR A 80 6.68 -17.13 -2.30
CA TYR A 80 7.07 -15.76 -1.94
C TYR A 80 5.97 -15.11 -1.10
N VAL A 81 6.29 -14.73 0.13
CA VAL A 81 5.32 -14.13 1.06
C VAL A 81 5.51 -12.64 1.25
N GLY A 82 6.67 -12.09 0.89
CA GLY A 82 6.87 -10.64 0.92
C GLY A 82 8.31 -10.19 1.10
N ARG A 83 8.46 -8.88 1.26
CA ARG A 83 9.72 -8.22 1.50
C ARG A 83 9.59 -7.09 2.51
N ILE A 84 10.71 -6.79 3.15
CA ILE A 84 10.88 -5.66 4.05
C ILE A 84 11.99 -4.77 3.50
N ASN A 85 11.64 -3.51 3.23
CA ASN A 85 12.58 -2.48 2.81
C ASN A 85 12.86 -1.57 4.01
N ALA A 86 14.10 -1.56 4.47
CA ALA A 86 14.60 -0.62 5.47
C ALA A 86 15.59 0.37 4.83
N ALA A 87 16.11 1.31 5.62
CA ALA A 87 17.04 2.32 5.10
C ALA A 87 18.33 1.73 4.52
N THR A 88 18.85 0.68 5.14
CA THR A 88 20.16 0.08 4.82
C THR A 88 20.09 -1.33 4.28
N ARG A 89 18.91 -1.97 4.31
CA ARG A 89 18.74 -3.37 3.93
C ARG A 89 17.43 -3.62 3.18
N LEU A 90 17.48 -4.63 2.33
CA LEU A 90 16.34 -5.18 1.60
C LEU A 90 16.26 -6.68 1.91
N GLU A 91 15.12 -7.13 2.42
CA GLU A 91 14.92 -8.50 2.89
C GLU A 91 13.77 -9.15 2.13
N PHE A 92 13.98 -10.35 1.60
CA PHE A 92 12.97 -11.16 0.92
C PHE A 92 12.64 -12.39 1.75
N TYR A 93 11.37 -12.78 1.78
CA TYR A 93 10.90 -13.89 2.61
C TYR A 93 10.08 -14.88 1.79
N TYR A 94 10.41 -16.16 1.97
CA TYR A 94 9.80 -17.28 1.29
C TYR A 94 9.51 -18.39 2.28
N TYR A 95 8.43 -19.13 2.04
CA TYR A 95 8.21 -20.42 2.69
C TYR A 95 8.49 -21.55 1.72
N VAL A 96 9.16 -22.59 2.21
CA VAL A 96 9.62 -23.73 1.41
C VAL A 96 9.36 -25.04 2.16
N SER A 97 9.14 -26.12 1.40
CA SER A 97 9.07 -27.46 1.97
C SER A 97 10.42 -27.91 2.51
N SER A 98 10.40 -28.64 3.61
CA SER A 98 11.63 -29.07 4.27
C SER A 98 12.52 -29.90 3.36
N GLY A 99 13.83 -29.60 3.40
CA GLY A 99 14.85 -30.31 2.63
C GLY A 99 14.95 -29.91 1.15
N ARG A 100 14.14 -28.96 0.66
CA ARG A 100 14.25 -28.45 -0.73
C ARG A 100 15.41 -27.48 -0.92
N LEU A 101 15.82 -26.79 0.15
CA LEU A 101 16.98 -25.91 0.16
C LEU A 101 18.01 -26.44 1.16
N ASN A 102 19.27 -26.14 0.91
CA ASN A 102 20.36 -26.32 1.86
C ASN A 102 21.39 -25.20 1.69
N GLU A 103 22.24 -25.03 2.70
CA GLU A 103 23.26 -23.98 2.77
C GLU A 103 24.18 -23.95 1.55
N GLU A 104 24.59 -25.12 1.04
CA GLU A 104 25.51 -25.21 -0.09
C GLU A 104 24.86 -24.71 -1.39
N LEU A 105 23.63 -25.15 -1.67
CA LEU A 105 22.87 -24.74 -2.84
C LEU A 105 22.62 -23.23 -2.83
N ILE A 106 22.22 -22.70 -1.67
CA ILE A 106 21.96 -21.26 -1.50
C ILE A 106 23.26 -20.47 -1.75
N ARG A 107 24.37 -20.87 -1.14
CA ARG A 107 25.66 -20.19 -1.30
C ARG A 107 26.12 -20.19 -2.75
N GLN A 108 26.11 -21.34 -3.41
CA GLN A 108 26.54 -21.46 -4.82
C GLN A 108 25.70 -20.57 -5.74
N TRP A 109 24.40 -20.48 -5.50
CA TRP A 109 23.54 -19.60 -6.29
C TRP A 109 23.87 -18.13 -6.02
N MET A 110 24.01 -17.73 -4.75
CA MET A 110 24.33 -16.34 -4.38
C MET A 110 25.67 -15.87 -4.96
N ASP A 111 26.73 -16.67 -4.82
CA ASP A 111 28.07 -16.34 -5.33
C ASP A 111 28.10 -16.16 -6.85
N LYS A 112 27.24 -16.87 -7.58
CA LYS A 112 27.13 -16.79 -9.03
C LYS A 112 26.27 -15.61 -9.50
N HIS A 113 25.21 -15.29 -8.75
CA HIS A 113 24.16 -14.37 -9.21
C HIS A 113 24.23 -12.98 -8.57
N TRP A 114 25.09 -12.76 -7.58
CA TRP A 114 25.20 -11.50 -6.89
C TRP A 114 26.63 -11.16 -6.45
N ALA A 115 27.06 -9.95 -6.76
CA ALA A 115 28.45 -9.52 -6.55
C ALA A 115 28.76 -9.05 -5.12
N TYR A 116 27.74 -8.87 -4.27
CA TYR A 116 27.90 -8.34 -2.92
C TYR A 116 27.59 -9.39 -1.87
N ARG A 117 28.10 -9.20 -0.66
CA ARG A 117 27.77 -10.09 0.46
C ARG A 117 26.27 -10.05 0.73
N VAL A 118 25.66 -11.22 0.76
CA VAL A 118 24.28 -11.47 1.15
C VAL A 118 24.26 -12.25 2.45
N GLN A 119 23.29 -11.94 3.30
CA GLN A 119 22.95 -12.78 4.44
C GLN A 119 21.71 -13.58 4.08
N HIS A 120 21.66 -14.84 4.48
CA HIS A 120 20.47 -15.65 4.34
C HIS A 120 20.23 -16.45 5.60
N TYR A 121 18.97 -16.81 5.83
CA TYR A 121 18.58 -17.69 6.92
C TYR A 121 17.59 -18.72 6.38
N LEU A 122 17.83 -19.98 6.70
CA LEU A 122 16.88 -21.07 6.53
C LEU A 122 16.59 -21.64 7.92
N LYS A 123 15.33 -21.57 8.37
CA LYS A 123 14.96 -22.08 9.68
C LYS A 123 13.56 -22.72 9.67
N PRO A 124 13.29 -23.70 10.54
CA PRO A 124 11.93 -24.18 10.76
C PRO A 124 11.01 -23.06 11.25
N ASP A 125 9.82 -22.96 10.65
CA ASP A 125 8.70 -22.12 11.08
C ASP A 125 7.36 -22.75 10.61
N PRO A 126 7.01 -23.96 11.10
CA PRO A 126 5.82 -24.69 10.65
C PRO A 126 4.51 -23.93 10.89
N GLU A 127 4.47 -23.07 11.91
CA GLU A 127 3.31 -22.25 12.26
C GLU A 127 3.20 -20.95 11.46
N TRP A 128 4.14 -20.69 10.54
CA TRP A 128 4.21 -19.45 9.77
C TRP A 128 4.25 -18.20 10.67
N SER A 129 4.89 -18.30 11.83
CA SER A 129 4.90 -17.27 12.88
C SER A 129 5.46 -15.95 12.34
N PHE A 130 6.48 -16.03 11.48
CA PHE A 130 7.07 -14.84 10.89
C PHE A 130 6.15 -14.18 9.86
N TYR A 131 5.49 -14.96 9.01
CA TYR A 131 4.47 -14.44 8.10
C TYR A 131 3.33 -13.76 8.86
N LEU A 132 2.83 -14.38 9.94
CA LEU A 132 1.78 -13.78 10.77
C LEU A 132 2.24 -12.46 11.40
N PHE A 133 3.51 -12.35 11.81
CA PHE A 133 4.10 -11.10 12.27
C PHE A 133 4.21 -10.03 11.16
N MET A 134 4.44 -10.45 9.92
CA MET A 134 4.45 -9.57 8.75
C MET A 134 3.06 -9.13 8.29
N LEU A 135 1.98 -9.69 8.82
CA LEU A 135 0.65 -9.20 8.49
C LEU A 135 0.43 -7.82 9.11
N PRO A 136 -0.35 -6.95 8.43
CA PRO A 136 -0.70 -5.66 8.97
C PRO A 136 -1.59 -5.81 10.21
N ASP A 137 -1.36 -4.95 11.21
CA ASP A 137 -2.34 -4.70 12.27
C ASP A 137 -3.53 -3.84 11.79
N GLN A 138 -4.47 -3.52 12.68
CA GLN A 138 -5.67 -2.75 12.33
C GLN A 138 -5.36 -1.36 11.72
N LEU A 139 -4.33 -0.67 12.21
CA LEU A 139 -3.94 0.63 11.68
C LEU A 139 -3.19 0.47 10.35
N GLU A 140 -2.34 -0.55 10.25
CA GLU A 140 -1.60 -0.86 9.04
C GLU A 140 -2.52 -1.34 7.91
N GLU A 141 -3.64 -2.00 8.21
CA GLU A 141 -4.70 -2.33 7.24
C GLU A 141 -5.29 -1.06 6.62
N LEU A 142 -5.46 0.01 7.40
CA LEU A 142 -5.86 1.32 6.86
C LEU A 142 -4.78 1.90 5.94
N PHE A 143 -3.50 1.70 6.24
CA PHE A 143 -2.41 2.15 5.36
C PHE A 143 -2.34 1.35 4.06
N VAL A 144 -2.61 0.04 4.09
CA VAL A 144 -2.77 -0.78 2.89
C VAL A 144 -3.89 -0.22 2.01
N HIS A 145 -5.05 0.09 2.61
CA HIS A 145 -6.17 0.69 1.89
C HIS A 145 -5.82 2.05 1.28
N ASN A 146 -5.14 2.92 2.03
CA ASN A 146 -4.67 4.22 1.55
C ASN A 146 -3.75 4.07 0.34
N ALA A 147 -2.80 3.14 0.38
CA ALA A 147 -1.88 2.87 -0.72
C ALA A 147 -2.64 2.45 -2.00
N GLN A 148 -3.62 1.55 -1.87
CA GLN A 148 -4.48 1.11 -2.97
C GLN A 148 -5.30 2.26 -3.57
N MET A 149 -5.92 3.09 -2.72
CA MET A 149 -6.70 4.25 -3.16
C MET A 149 -5.83 5.28 -3.90
N ILE A 150 -4.67 5.62 -3.33
CA ILE A 150 -3.76 6.61 -3.92
C ILE A 150 -3.18 6.11 -5.23
N TYR A 151 -2.82 4.82 -5.30
CA TYR A 151 -2.43 4.19 -6.56
C TYR A 151 -3.54 4.34 -7.62
N ALA A 152 -4.79 4.04 -7.26
CA ALA A 152 -5.92 4.21 -8.17
C ALA A 152 -6.12 5.67 -8.61
N LEU A 153 -5.92 6.64 -7.72
CA LEU A 153 -5.98 8.08 -8.05
C LEU A 153 -4.88 8.47 -9.06
N ILE A 154 -3.63 8.07 -8.81
CA ILE A 154 -2.50 8.32 -9.73
C ILE A 154 -2.80 7.72 -11.11
N HIS A 155 -3.27 6.46 -11.16
CA HIS A 155 -3.60 5.78 -12.41
C HIS A 155 -4.74 6.44 -13.18
N LYS A 156 -5.69 7.08 -12.48
CA LYS A 156 -6.74 7.90 -13.09
C LYS A 156 -6.28 9.31 -13.47
N GLY A 157 -5.02 9.64 -13.23
CA GLY A 157 -4.40 10.89 -13.66
C GLY A 157 -4.54 12.04 -12.66
N ASP A 158 -4.84 11.74 -11.40
CA ASP A 158 -4.90 12.71 -10.31
C ASP A 158 -3.52 13.28 -9.98
N ASP A 159 -3.44 14.58 -9.74
CA ASP A 159 -2.28 15.27 -9.20
C ASP A 159 -2.33 15.25 -7.68
N ILE A 160 -1.91 14.13 -7.10
CA ILE A 160 -1.96 13.88 -5.67
C ILE A 160 -1.22 14.91 -4.81
N LYS A 161 -0.36 15.76 -5.41
CA LYS A 161 0.37 16.82 -4.72
C LYS A 161 -0.46 18.09 -4.56
N GLN A 162 -1.52 18.26 -5.35
CA GLN A 162 -2.36 19.44 -5.30
C GLN A 162 -3.26 19.40 -4.05
N PRO A 163 -3.14 20.38 -3.13
CA PRO A 163 -3.99 20.47 -1.95
C PRO A 163 -5.48 20.60 -2.29
N ARG A 164 -6.32 19.99 -1.46
CA ARG A 164 -7.77 19.89 -1.65
C ARG A 164 -8.46 19.58 -0.31
N HIS A 165 -9.78 19.71 -0.27
CA HIS A 165 -10.55 19.19 0.86
C HIS A 165 -10.50 17.66 0.85
N VAL A 166 -9.90 17.11 1.91
CA VAL A 166 -9.88 15.69 2.24
C VAL A 166 -10.90 15.50 3.35
N TYR A 167 -11.89 14.65 3.11
CA TYR A 167 -12.93 14.29 4.07
C TYR A 167 -12.53 12.99 4.76
N HIS A 168 -12.83 12.90 6.05
CA HIS A 168 -12.65 11.70 6.86
C HIS A 168 -13.96 11.35 7.54
N TRP A 169 -14.26 10.05 7.58
CA TRP A 169 -15.43 9.49 8.25
C TRP A 169 -14.98 8.76 9.51
N LEU A 170 -15.50 9.22 10.64
CA LEU A 170 -15.28 8.62 11.95
C LEU A 170 -16.63 8.08 12.45
N LEU A 171 -16.62 6.92 13.09
CA LEU A 171 -17.82 6.26 13.58
C LEU A 171 -17.69 6.05 15.09
N PHE A 172 -18.74 6.33 15.86
CA PHE A 172 -18.73 6.22 17.33
C PHE A 172 -19.87 5.33 17.84
N GLN A 173 -19.60 4.63 18.94
CA GLN A 173 -20.58 3.80 19.65
C GLN A 173 -21.63 4.66 20.36
N GLU A 174 -21.20 5.80 20.93
CA GLU A 174 -22.07 6.73 21.67
C GLU A 174 -21.91 8.19 21.20
N ASP A 175 -22.97 9.02 21.34
CA ASP A 175 -22.95 10.42 20.91
C ASP A 175 -22.06 11.32 21.79
N ASN A 176 -21.91 10.98 23.08
CA ASN A 176 -20.98 11.68 23.99
C ASN A 176 -19.53 11.56 23.51
N GLN A 177 -19.08 10.35 23.14
CA GLN A 177 -17.75 10.06 22.61
C GLN A 177 -17.47 10.87 21.34
N ARG A 178 -18.47 10.95 20.45
CA ARG A 178 -18.43 11.78 19.25
C ARG A 178 -18.21 13.25 19.59
N ARG A 179 -18.98 13.81 20.53
CA ARG A 179 -18.90 15.23 20.94
C ARG A 179 -17.58 15.55 21.65
N GLU A 180 -17.05 14.62 22.45
CA GLU A 180 -15.82 14.80 23.21
C GLU A 180 -14.59 15.03 22.32
N VAL A 181 -14.58 14.49 21.09
CA VAL A 181 -13.44 14.65 20.19
C VAL A 181 -13.53 15.90 19.30
N GLU A 182 -14.71 16.53 19.15
CA GLU A 182 -14.92 17.63 18.21
C GLU A 182 -13.99 18.83 18.48
N SER A 183 -13.85 19.23 19.74
CA SER A 183 -12.98 20.35 20.14
C SER A 183 -11.50 20.07 19.86
N THR A 184 -11.07 18.81 20.05
CA THR A 184 -9.70 18.38 19.77
C THR A 184 -9.45 18.37 18.26
N LEU A 185 -10.40 17.86 17.45
CA LEU A 185 -10.32 17.87 16.00
C LEU A 185 -10.22 19.29 15.44
N GLN A 186 -11.00 20.24 15.97
CA GLN A 186 -10.92 21.65 15.60
C GLN A 186 -9.55 22.26 15.95
N THR A 187 -9.01 21.97 17.13
CA THR A 187 -7.67 22.42 17.55
C THR A 187 -6.57 21.85 16.64
N LEU A 188 -6.73 20.62 16.18
CA LEU A 188 -5.83 20.00 15.21
C LEU A 188 -5.98 20.60 13.81
N GLY A 189 -7.02 21.41 13.54
CA GLY A 189 -7.23 22.08 12.25
C GLY A 189 -8.24 21.40 11.32
N TYR A 190 -9.03 20.45 11.83
CA TYR A 190 -10.13 19.86 11.07
C TYR A 190 -11.40 20.71 11.20
N ARG A 191 -12.17 20.76 10.13
CA ARG A 191 -13.52 21.33 10.09
C ARG A 191 -14.55 20.22 10.30
N ILE A 192 -15.53 20.47 11.15
CA ILE A 192 -16.69 19.56 11.30
C ILE A 192 -17.68 19.83 10.17
N GLU A 193 -18.00 18.82 9.36
CA GLU A 193 -18.84 18.95 8.17
C GLU A 193 -20.29 18.55 8.49
N LYS A 194 -21.05 19.46 9.11
CA LYS A 194 -22.44 19.22 9.55
C LYS A 194 -23.42 18.91 8.40
N GLU A 195 -23.10 19.37 7.20
CA GLU A 195 -23.92 19.17 6.00
C GLU A 195 -23.61 17.85 5.28
N LYS A 196 -22.56 17.13 5.71
CA LYS A 196 -22.24 15.82 5.18
C LYS A 196 -22.74 14.73 6.12
N GLU A 197 -23.59 13.87 5.58
CA GLU A 197 -24.02 12.67 6.27
C GLU A 197 -22.91 11.60 6.21
N GLY A 198 -22.64 10.97 7.35
CA GLY A 198 -21.98 9.68 7.38
C GLY A 198 -23.03 8.57 7.51
N SER A 199 -22.67 7.36 7.12
CA SER A 199 -23.57 6.21 7.23
C SER A 199 -23.35 5.51 8.58
N PRO A 200 -24.38 5.40 9.44
CA PRO A 200 -24.32 4.56 10.63
C PRO A 200 -23.98 3.12 10.28
N GLU A 201 -23.25 2.43 11.16
CA GLU A 201 -22.95 1.01 11.02
C GLU A 201 -23.35 0.22 12.26
N ASN A 202 -23.44 -1.11 12.15
CA ASN A 202 -23.74 -1.96 13.29
C ASN A 202 -22.69 -1.77 14.39
N GLY A 203 -23.14 -1.44 15.60
CA GLY A 203 -22.28 -1.08 16.73
C GLY A 203 -21.75 0.36 16.71
N TYR A 204 -21.93 1.12 15.63
CA TYR A 204 -21.46 2.51 15.53
C TYR A 204 -22.53 3.45 14.93
N PRO A 205 -23.57 3.81 15.70
CA PRO A 205 -24.69 4.59 15.18
C PRO A 205 -24.42 6.09 15.03
N TYR A 206 -23.29 6.59 15.53
CA TYR A 206 -23.00 8.04 15.58
C TYR A 206 -21.83 8.41 14.66
N PRO A 207 -22.07 8.66 13.36
CA PRO A 207 -21.03 9.10 12.44
C PRO A 207 -20.63 10.57 12.67
N LEU A 208 -19.38 10.90 12.36
CA LEU A 208 -18.84 12.24 12.30
C LEU A 208 -18.01 12.40 11.02
N VAL A 209 -18.41 13.36 10.19
CA VAL A 209 -17.64 13.73 8.99
C VAL A 209 -16.85 14.99 9.29
N ILE A 210 -15.55 14.92 9.02
CA ILE A 210 -14.64 16.05 9.15
C ILE A 210 -13.89 16.29 7.85
N SER A 211 -13.36 17.48 7.65
CA SER A 211 -12.50 17.77 6.53
C SER A 211 -11.26 18.57 6.92
N ARG A 212 -10.22 18.44 6.10
CA ARG A 212 -9.00 19.25 6.19
C ARG A 212 -8.49 19.56 4.79
N PHE A 213 -7.82 20.70 4.65
CA PHE A 213 -7.21 21.10 3.38
C PHE A 213 -5.77 20.57 3.30
N ASP A 214 -5.59 19.42 2.66
CA ASP A 214 -4.32 18.71 2.55
C ASP A 214 -4.08 18.21 1.12
N ASP A 215 -2.86 17.77 0.83
CA ASP A 215 -2.58 16.93 -0.33
C ASP A 215 -2.95 15.46 -0.04
N VAL A 216 -3.01 14.63 -1.09
CA VAL A 216 -3.34 13.20 -0.97
C VAL A 216 -2.12 12.32 -1.28
N LYS A 217 -0.92 12.80 -0.94
CA LYS A 217 0.27 11.95 -0.93
C LYS A 217 0.14 10.88 0.15
N LEU A 218 0.71 9.71 -0.09
CA LEU A 218 0.59 8.56 0.82
C LEU A 218 1.09 8.89 2.23
N ASP A 219 2.22 9.58 2.36
CA ASP A 219 2.78 9.95 3.66
C ASP A 219 1.84 10.90 4.43
N THR A 220 1.28 11.91 3.74
CA THR A 220 0.32 12.86 4.31
C THR A 220 -0.93 12.14 4.82
N VAL A 221 -1.57 11.34 3.96
CA VAL A 221 -2.80 10.62 4.31
C VAL A 221 -2.55 9.63 5.44
N ASN A 222 -1.46 8.84 5.39
CA ASN A 222 -1.12 7.91 6.45
C ASN A 222 -0.86 8.62 7.78
N GLU A 223 -0.26 9.81 7.76
CA GLU A 223 -0.07 10.61 8.96
C GLU A 223 -1.41 11.10 9.53
N ARG A 224 -2.30 11.64 8.70
CA ARG A 224 -3.64 12.08 9.13
C ARG A 224 -4.46 10.92 9.67
N VAL A 225 -4.47 9.78 8.97
CA VAL A 225 -5.15 8.55 9.43
C VAL A 225 -4.59 8.07 10.77
N ARG A 226 -3.26 8.07 10.96
CA ARG A 226 -2.64 7.70 12.22
C ARG A 226 -3.04 8.63 13.37
N GLU A 227 -3.05 9.93 13.14
CA GLU A 227 -3.48 10.95 14.10
C GLU A 227 -4.94 10.72 14.52
N LEU A 228 -5.83 10.55 13.55
CA LEU A 228 -7.26 10.32 13.80
C LEU A 228 -7.51 8.97 14.48
N TYR A 229 -6.88 7.90 14.02
CA TYR A 229 -7.00 6.57 14.62
C TYR A 229 -6.58 6.59 16.11
N ARG A 230 -5.42 7.17 16.42
CA ARG A 230 -4.92 7.27 17.81
C ARG A 230 -5.83 8.11 18.69
N LEU A 231 -6.46 9.16 18.14
CA LEU A 231 -7.37 10.02 18.88
C LEU A 231 -8.64 9.28 19.32
N ILE A 232 -9.14 8.33 18.52
CA ILE A 232 -10.48 7.74 18.69
C ILE A 232 -10.51 6.28 19.15
N ILE A 233 -9.46 5.49 18.91
CA ILE A 233 -9.47 4.04 19.17
C ILE A 233 -9.77 3.69 20.64
N GLY A 234 -9.30 4.52 21.58
CA GLY A 234 -9.55 4.36 23.01
C GLY A 234 -10.84 5.01 23.51
N LYS A 235 -11.63 5.64 22.63
CA LYS A 235 -12.84 6.41 22.97
C LYS A 235 -14.10 5.81 22.35
N GLY A 236 -14.12 4.51 22.07
CA GLY A 236 -15.24 3.85 21.40
C GLY A 236 -15.44 4.30 19.94
N GLY A 237 -14.44 4.96 19.35
CA GLY A 237 -14.46 5.41 17.98
C GLY A 237 -13.72 4.46 17.03
N ARG A 238 -14.15 4.42 15.78
CA ARG A 238 -13.52 3.68 14.69
C ARG A 238 -13.33 4.61 13.49
N TYR A 239 -12.16 4.49 12.86
CA TYR A 239 -11.89 5.19 11.62
C TYR A 239 -12.47 4.38 10.46
N ASP A 240 -13.32 4.98 9.64
CA ASP A 240 -14.01 4.30 8.54
C ASP A 240 -13.26 4.47 7.22
N GLY A 241 -12.93 5.71 6.87
CA GLY A 241 -12.27 5.99 5.61
C GLY A 241 -12.05 7.47 5.34
N TRP A 242 -11.46 7.75 4.19
CA TRP A 242 -11.32 9.10 3.67
C TRP A 242 -11.71 9.18 2.20
N GLY A 243 -11.85 10.40 1.72
CA GLY A 243 -12.21 10.68 0.34
C GLY A 243 -11.91 12.13 -0.03
N SER A 244 -11.66 12.36 -1.30
CA SER A 244 -11.45 13.71 -1.82
C SER A 244 -11.93 13.82 -3.25
N VAL A 245 -12.15 15.04 -3.72
CA VAL A 245 -12.39 15.29 -5.14
C VAL A 245 -11.10 15.09 -5.93
N MET A 246 -11.19 14.46 -7.10
CA MET A 246 -10.03 14.34 -7.98
C MET A 246 -9.62 15.71 -8.53
N LYS A 247 -8.31 15.94 -8.64
CA LYS A 247 -7.68 17.08 -9.29
C LYS A 247 -6.80 16.54 -10.39
N LEU A 248 -7.25 16.65 -11.64
CA LEU A 248 -6.48 16.15 -12.78
C LEU A 248 -5.19 16.95 -12.97
N SER A 249 -4.08 16.26 -13.28
CA SER A 249 -2.83 16.93 -13.65
C SER A 249 -3.01 17.80 -14.90
N SER A 250 -2.24 18.88 -15.03
CA SER A 250 -2.37 19.82 -16.16
C SER A 250 -2.23 19.13 -17.53
N GLY A 251 -1.34 18.14 -17.66
CA GLY A 251 -1.20 17.33 -18.87
C GLY A 251 -2.41 16.43 -19.16
N ASN A 252 -3.02 15.87 -18.11
CA ASN A 252 -4.23 15.05 -18.27
C ASN A 252 -5.50 15.89 -18.46
N ARG A 253 -5.57 17.10 -17.89
CA ARG A 253 -6.62 18.08 -18.20
C ARG A 253 -6.62 18.44 -19.67
N MET A 254 -5.45 18.70 -20.25
CA MET A 254 -5.32 18.98 -21.68
C MET A 254 -5.76 17.77 -22.52
N ARG A 255 -5.32 16.56 -22.19
CA ARG A 255 -5.78 15.33 -22.87
C ARG A 255 -7.28 15.09 -22.75
N GLN A 256 -7.88 15.31 -21.57
CA GLN A 256 -9.33 15.17 -21.40
C GLN A 256 -10.11 16.27 -22.11
N GLN A 257 -9.64 17.51 -22.13
CA GLN A 257 -10.26 18.60 -22.89
C GLN A 257 -10.20 18.33 -24.38
N VAL A 258 -9.04 17.89 -24.89
CA VAL A 258 -8.88 17.49 -26.29
C VAL A 258 -9.81 16.32 -26.63
N ARG A 259 -9.89 15.30 -25.78
CA ARG A 259 -10.81 14.16 -25.98
C ARG A 259 -12.28 14.59 -25.96
N ARG A 260 -12.70 15.38 -24.98
CA ARG A 260 -14.07 15.92 -24.91
C ARG A 260 -14.42 16.83 -26.09
N PHE A 261 -13.43 17.58 -26.59
CA PHE A 261 -13.58 18.40 -27.79
C PHE A 261 -13.78 17.53 -29.05
N PHE A 262 -13.01 16.45 -29.19
CA PHE A 262 -13.20 15.48 -30.28
C PHE A 262 -14.55 14.74 -30.17
N ASP A 263 -14.93 14.25 -28.99
CA ASP A 263 -16.23 13.60 -28.77
C ASP A 263 -17.42 14.56 -29.03
N SER A 264 -17.25 15.86 -28.72
CA SER A 264 -18.21 16.93 -29.03
C SER A 264 -18.33 17.22 -30.53
N ILE A 265 -17.21 17.21 -31.26
CA ILE A 265 -17.20 17.35 -32.72
C ILE A 265 -17.87 16.15 -33.39
N GLU A 266 -17.55 14.94 -32.92
CA GLU A 266 -18.08 13.69 -33.48
C GLU A 266 -19.60 13.58 -33.27
N SER A 267 -20.08 13.94 -32.08
CA SER A 267 -21.53 14.00 -31.78
C SER A 267 -22.27 15.09 -32.56
N SER A 268 -21.64 16.24 -32.80
CA SER A 268 -22.20 17.33 -33.62
C SER A 268 -22.26 16.97 -35.10
N LEU A 269 -21.24 16.29 -35.63
CA LEU A 269 -21.22 15.76 -37.00
C LEU A 269 -22.31 14.69 -37.17
N ARG A 270 -22.46 13.75 -36.22
CA ARG A 270 -23.55 12.75 -36.25
C ARG A 270 -24.94 13.36 -36.32
N LYS A 271 -25.22 14.43 -35.56
CA LYS A 271 -26.50 15.16 -35.62
C LYS A 271 -26.73 15.87 -36.96
N LYS A 272 -25.68 16.41 -37.58
CA LYS A 272 -25.75 17.11 -38.88
C LYS A 272 -25.95 16.16 -40.06
N PHE A 273 -25.46 14.93 -39.95
CA PHE A 273 -25.66 13.88 -40.96
C PHE A 273 -27.02 13.18 -40.80
N SER A 274 -27.58 13.07 -39.59
CA SER A 274 -28.93 12.51 -39.42
C SER A 274 -30.06 13.45 -39.85
N SER A 275 -29.82 14.78 -39.86
CA SER A 275 -30.80 15.78 -40.32
C SER A 275 -30.84 15.95 -41.84
N ARG A 276 -29.85 15.43 -42.57
CA ARG A 276 -29.74 15.53 -44.05
C ARG A 276 -30.40 14.37 -44.81
N ASN A 277 -30.78 13.30 -44.12
CA ASN A 277 -31.48 12.13 -44.69
C ASN A 277 -33.01 12.15 -44.43
N ARG A 278 -33.58 13.31 -44.08
CA ARG A 278 -35.02 13.50 -43.84
C ARG A 278 -35.64 14.67 -44.64
N SER A 279 -34.99 15.10 -45.71
CA SER A 279 -35.51 16.10 -46.66
C SER A 279 -35.66 15.50 -48.04
#